data_AF-A0A960ERW6-F1
#
_entry.id   AF-A0A960ERW6-F1
#
_cell.length_a   1.000
_cell.length_b   1.000
_cell.length_c   1.000
_cell.angle_alpha   90.00
_cell.angle_beta   90.00
_cell.angle_gamma   90.00
#
_symmetry.space_group_name_H-M   'P 1'
#
loop_
_entity.id
_entity.type
_entity.pdbx_description
1 polymer ?
#
loop_
_entity_poly.entity_id
_entity_poly.type
_entity_poly.pdbx_seq_one_letter_code
_entity_poly.pdbx_strand_id
1 'polypeptide(L)'
;MTSRASRLRALMLSVAVALLATSCIPLDVYLLSGDGMDGRDAGTAGGAAAREYILDRVVPRSVGPVSAVGERERYQQPFTGGTNILALFPGTEHPDQVVMVGAHYDGLGECGDPYIDLVCNGATDNATGVALLLDLAERLAQDPPKRSVLLAFWDAEEDGLAGSEYYVDHPVVPLSELVAYVNVDLVGSNLLPTLANTSFAVGAESGGPALVDAVHDAIGATSLDVSQLSMVFGAGRSDHVAFVDHEVPTVYFSDSTGGCYHMAGDEYGTVDFTKLVKQNDVVDRTVRALADDGVTPTFQTGAVATYDDLLNLLTVVERSEDDLHLFPPDAQADITQARAQLEQIRDDGRAAFGEDDMITLLVSALHFVDYLAALPCDGYVTH
;
A
#
# COMPACT_ATOMS: atom_id res chain seq x y z
N MET A 1 50.38 -15.68 -0.97
CA MET A 1 49.78 -16.35 0.21
C MET A 1 49.06 -15.29 1.03
N THR A 2 47.82 -14.98 0.70
CA THR A 2 46.96 -14.11 1.52
C THR A 2 46.59 -14.87 2.79
N SER A 3 46.86 -14.28 3.95
CA SER A 3 46.79 -14.98 5.24
C SER A 3 45.33 -15.33 5.58
N ARG A 4 45.14 -16.42 6.32
CA ARG A 4 43.81 -16.85 6.83
C ARG A 4 43.05 -15.70 7.52
N ALA A 5 43.77 -14.74 8.12
CA ALA A 5 43.22 -13.55 8.76
C ALA A 5 42.60 -12.54 7.77
N SER A 6 43.13 -12.40 6.55
CA SER A 6 42.55 -11.49 5.54
C SER A 6 41.24 -12.05 4.95
N ARG A 7 41.11 -13.38 4.86
CA ARG A 7 39.87 -14.04 4.45
C ARG A 7 38.79 -13.99 5.53
N LEU A 8 39.15 -14.14 6.81
CA LEU A 8 38.20 -13.96 7.91
C LEU A 8 37.72 -12.50 8.05
N ARG A 9 38.60 -11.51 7.86
CA ARG A 9 38.20 -10.10 7.85
C ARG A 9 37.26 -9.78 6.68
N ALA A 10 37.52 -10.28 5.48
CA ALA A 10 36.64 -10.09 4.34
C ALA A 10 35.27 -10.78 4.55
N LEU A 11 35.26 -11.98 5.14
CA LEU A 11 34.02 -12.72 5.46
C LEU A 11 33.21 -12.05 6.59
N MET A 12 33.87 -11.52 7.62
CA MET A 12 33.20 -10.75 8.67
C MET A 12 32.72 -9.39 8.17
N LEU A 13 33.41 -8.76 7.22
CA LEU A 13 32.96 -7.52 6.59
C LEU A 13 31.77 -7.78 5.66
N SER A 14 31.76 -8.89 4.90
CA SER A 14 30.60 -9.26 4.07
C SER A 14 29.39 -9.71 4.89
N VAL A 15 29.59 -10.33 6.06
CA VAL A 15 28.50 -10.66 6.99
C VAL A 15 28.01 -9.42 7.74
N ALA A 16 28.89 -8.48 8.11
CA ALA A 16 28.49 -7.21 8.71
C ALA A 16 27.79 -6.27 7.70
N VAL A 17 28.19 -6.28 6.42
CA VAL A 17 27.46 -5.60 5.35
C VAL A 17 26.12 -6.28 5.06
N ALA A 18 26.03 -7.61 5.15
CA ALA A 18 24.76 -8.33 5.05
C ALA A 18 23.83 -8.10 6.27
N LEU A 19 24.38 -7.90 7.48
CA LEU A 19 23.61 -7.51 8.68
C LEU A 19 23.25 -6.02 8.73
N LEU A 20 23.86 -5.18 7.87
CA LEU A 20 23.47 -3.80 7.63
C LEU A 20 22.53 -3.66 6.42
N ALA A 21 22.25 -4.77 5.72
CA ALA A 21 21.38 -4.85 4.54
C ALA A 21 20.07 -5.59 4.82
N THR A 22 19.77 -5.89 6.08
CA THR A 22 18.44 -6.34 6.49
C THR A 22 17.54 -5.12 6.54
N SER A 23 16.58 -5.05 5.62
CA SER A 23 15.45 -4.11 5.67
C SER A 23 14.93 -3.99 7.10
N CYS A 24 14.70 -2.75 7.55
CA CYS A 24 14.15 -2.48 8.89
C CYS A 24 12.65 -2.75 8.97
N ILE A 25 11.99 -3.18 7.88
CA ILE A 25 10.53 -3.36 7.80
C ILE A 25 9.95 -4.09 9.02
N PRO A 26 10.43 -5.28 9.45
CA PRO A 26 9.85 -5.93 10.63
C PRO A 26 10.00 -5.12 11.92
N LEU A 27 11.10 -4.39 12.09
CA LEU A 27 11.27 -3.53 13.25
C LEU A 27 10.37 -2.29 13.18
N ASP A 28 10.24 -1.68 12.00
CA ASP A 28 9.37 -0.53 11.76
C ASP A 28 7.91 -0.89 12.05
N VAL A 29 7.42 -2.03 11.54
CA VAL A 29 6.08 -2.54 11.85
C VAL A 29 5.91 -2.81 13.34
N TYR A 30 6.84 -3.55 13.96
CA TYR A 30 6.77 -3.88 15.40
C TYR A 30 6.65 -2.64 16.30
N LEU A 31 7.37 -1.56 15.96
CA LEU A 31 7.36 -0.33 16.76
C LEU A 31 6.10 0.49 16.51
N LEU A 32 5.63 0.57 15.26
CA LEU A 32 4.45 1.33 14.91
C LEU A 32 3.18 0.66 15.41
N SER A 33 3.07 -0.67 15.32
CA SER A 33 1.88 -1.45 15.71
C SER A 33 1.98 -2.09 17.10
N GLY A 34 2.77 -1.53 18.00
CA GLY A 34 2.80 -1.99 19.38
C GLY A 34 1.85 -1.18 20.26
N ASP A 35 1.29 -1.80 21.31
CA ASP A 35 0.40 -1.16 22.29
C ASP A 35 0.94 0.16 22.86
N GLY A 36 2.26 0.35 22.88
CA GLY A 36 2.88 1.60 23.30
C GLY A 36 2.54 2.82 22.43
N MET A 37 2.03 2.57 21.21
CA MET A 37 1.53 3.57 20.28
C MET A 37 0.01 3.77 20.39
N ASP A 38 -0.69 3.04 21.26
CA ASP A 38 -2.10 3.25 21.62
C ASP A 38 -3.03 3.38 20.39
N GLY A 39 -2.81 2.54 19.38
CA GLY A 39 -3.57 2.51 18.12
C GLY A 39 -3.42 3.73 17.21
N ARG A 40 -2.51 4.67 17.53
CA ARG A 40 -2.08 5.80 16.69
C ARG A 40 -3.16 6.76 16.20
N ASP A 41 -4.32 6.82 16.86
CA ASP A 41 -5.40 7.73 16.47
C ASP A 41 -4.94 9.20 16.37
N ALA A 42 -5.49 9.91 15.39
CA ALA A 42 -5.08 11.25 15.04
C ALA A 42 -5.28 12.21 16.23
N GLY A 43 -4.28 13.07 16.47
CA GLY A 43 -4.31 14.00 17.59
C GLY A 43 -4.13 13.37 18.99
N THR A 44 -3.92 12.06 19.10
CA THR A 44 -3.61 11.39 20.38
C THR A 44 -2.11 11.41 20.71
N ALA A 45 -1.75 10.94 21.91
CA ALA A 45 -0.35 10.74 22.29
C ALA A 45 0.32 9.63 21.46
N GLY A 46 -0.45 8.61 21.08
CA GLY A 46 -0.04 7.51 20.21
C GLY A 46 0.34 7.98 18.81
N GLY A 47 -0.57 8.72 18.16
CA GLY A 47 -0.31 9.33 16.85
C GLY A 47 0.87 10.31 16.88
N ALA A 48 1.01 11.08 17.96
CA ALA A 48 2.19 11.94 18.15
C ALA A 48 3.50 11.14 18.30
N ALA A 49 3.49 10.00 18.98
CA ALA A 49 4.65 9.13 19.11
C ALA A 49 5.05 8.48 17.77
N ALA A 50 4.07 8.01 17.00
CA ALA A 50 4.28 7.52 15.64
C ALA A 50 4.89 8.59 14.72
N ARG A 51 4.37 9.83 14.78
CA ARG A 51 4.95 10.96 14.04
C ARG A 51 6.40 11.22 14.39
N GLU A 52 6.76 11.25 15.68
CA GLU A 52 8.15 11.43 16.10
C GLU A 52 9.06 10.29 15.62
N TYR A 53 8.55 9.05 15.64
CA TYR A 53 9.28 7.89 15.10
C TYR A 53 9.57 8.05 13.60
N ILE A 54 8.55 8.40 12.81
CA ILE A 54 8.71 8.61 11.36
C ILE A 54 9.71 9.74 11.09
N LEU A 55 9.60 10.87 11.81
CA LEU A 55 10.53 11.99 11.68
C LEU A 55 11.99 11.58 11.98
N ASP A 56 12.22 10.76 13.02
CA ASP A 56 13.57 10.22 13.33
C ASP A 56 14.16 9.41 12.17
N ARG A 57 13.30 8.71 11.41
CA ARG A 57 13.70 7.88 10.26
C ARG A 57 13.96 8.72 9.00
N VAL A 58 13.13 9.73 8.70
CA VAL A 58 13.22 10.45 7.42
C VAL A 58 14.08 11.71 7.45
N VAL A 59 14.09 12.47 8.55
CA VAL A 59 14.81 13.77 8.64
C VAL A 59 16.30 13.67 8.29
N PRO A 60 17.07 12.67 8.77
CA PRO A 60 18.51 12.61 8.49
C PRO A 60 18.89 12.33 7.02
N ARG A 61 17.91 12.01 6.16
CA ARG A 61 18.12 11.40 4.84
C ARG A 61 17.48 12.17 3.70
N SER A 62 16.65 13.17 4.00
CA SER A 62 15.77 13.84 3.04
C SER A 62 15.72 15.34 3.30
N VAL A 63 14.85 16.06 2.59
CA VAL A 63 14.62 17.49 2.74
C VAL A 63 13.16 17.72 3.12
N GLY A 64 12.91 18.52 4.16
CA GLY A 64 11.56 18.95 4.52
C GLY A 64 11.08 20.04 3.54
N PRO A 65 9.99 19.82 2.78
CA PRO A 65 9.54 20.74 1.74
C PRO A 65 8.65 21.88 2.29
N VAL A 66 8.19 21.79 3.54
CA VAL A 66 7.32 22.81 4.15
C VAL A 66 8.14 24.04 4.54
N SER A 67 7.58 25.23 4.28
CA SER A 67 8.20 26.50 4.68
C SER A 67 8.10 26.70 6.20
N ALA A 68 9.14 26.27 6.92
CA ALA A 68 9.25 26.42 8.37
C ALA A 68 10.68 26.73 8.82
N VAL A 69 10.81 27.35 10.00
CA VAL A 69 12.12 27.74 10.57
C VAL A 69 12.86 26.56 11.16
N GLY A 70 12.17 25.73 11.96
CA GLY A 70 12.76 24.56 12.61
C GLY A 70 12.92 23.38 11.67
N GLU A 71 13.91 22.51 11.94
CA GLU A 71 14.28 21.42 11.03
C GLU A 71 13.18 20.36 10.90
N ARG A 72 12.58 19.94 12.02
CA ARG A 72 11.50 18.95 12.01
C ARG A 72 10.19 19.53 11.49
N GLU A 73 9.94 20.80 11.75
CA GLU A 73 8.73 21.51 11.31
C GLU A 73 8.67 21.63 9.78
N ARG A 74 9.82 21.60 9.08
CA ARG A 74 9.85 21.57 7.61
C ARG A 74 9.30 20.28 6.99
N TYR A 75 9.11 19.23 7.79
CA TYR A 75 8.51 17.97 7.34
C TYR A 75 7.03 17.90 7.67
N GLN A 76 6.50 18.82 8.46
CA GLN A 76 5.15 18.69 9.02
C GLN A 76 4.20 19.67 8.35
N GLN A 77 3.09 19.16 7.83
CA GLN A 77 1.99 19.96 7.29
C GLN A 77 0.80 19.80 8.24
N PRO A 78 0.67 20.67 9.25
CA PRO A 78 -0.45 20.61 10.21
C PRO A 78 -1.75 21.08 9.56
N PHE A 79 -2.86 20.46 9.97
CA PHE A 79 -4.22 20.81 9.59
C PHE A 79 -5.17 20.66 10.79
N THR A 80 -6.47 20.86 10.58
CA THR A 80 -7.44 20.65 11.66
C THR A 80 -7.68 19.16 11.83
N GLY A 81 -7.22 18.58 12.94
CA GLY A 81 -7.41 17.15 13.25
C GLY A 81 -6.12 16.34 13.23
N GLY A 82 -5.13 16.72 12.42
CA GLY A 82 -3.88 15.98 12.30
C GLY A 82 -2.70 16.77 11.76
N THR A 83 -1.63 16.07 11.41
CA THR A 83 -0.40 16.61 10.82
C THR A 83 0.22 15.59 9.88
N ASN A 84 0.19 15.87 8.57
CA ASN A 84 0.90 15.06 7.58
C ASN A 84 2.41 15.21 7.75
N ILE A 85 3.17 14.18 7.35
CA ILE A 85 4.63 14.21 7.27
C ILE A 85 5.04 14.09 5.80
N LEU A 86 5.88 15.01 5.33
CA LEU A 86 6.31 15.12 3.94
C LEU A 86 7.83 15.11 3.88
N ALA A 87 8.41 14.11 3.23
CA ALA A 87 9.86 13.96 3.08
C ALA A 87 10.26 13.93 1.60
N LEU A 88 10.95 14.98 1.14
CA LEU A 88 11.37 15.14 -0.25
C LEU A 88 12.78 14.60 -0.45
N PHE A 89 12.95 13.76 -1.47
CA PHE A 89 14.22 13.26 -1.98
C PHE A 89 14.50 13.94 -3.32
N PRO A 90 15.41 14.93 -3.38
CA PRO A 90 15.62 15.70 -4.61
C PRO A 90 16.16 14.84 -5.76
N GLY A 91 15.54 14.98 -6.92
CA GLY A 91 15.99 14.35 -8.16
C GLY A 91 17.32 14.93 -8.65
N THR A 92 18.12 14.08 -9.29
CA THR A 92 19.45 14.47 -9.80
C THR A 92 19.40 15.21 -11.14
N GLU A 93 18.34 15.04 -11.93
CA GLU A 93 18.21 15.62 -13.28
C GLU A 93 16.93 16.46 -13.46
N HIS A 94 15.81 16.01 -12.88
CA HIS A 94 14.49 16.62 -13.00
C HIS A 94 13.87 16.88 -11.61
N PRO A 95 14.48 17.76 -10.80
CA PRO A 95 14.04 17.96 -9.41
C PRO A 95 12.63 18.58 -9.29
N ASP A 96 12.10 19.16 -10.36
CA ASP A 96 10.77 19.75 -10.52
C ASP A 96 9.69 18.76 -10.98
N GLN A 97 10.06 17.51 -11.27
CA GLN A 97 9.12 16.43 -11.55
C GLN A 97 9.11 15.49 -10.34
N VAL A 98 7.94 15.26 -9.76
CA VAL A 98 7.83 14.57 -8.47
C VAL A 98 7.00 13.30 -8.61
N VAL A 99 7.56 12.14 -8.27
CA VAL A 99 6.78 10.94 -8.00
C VAL A 99 6.41 10.97 -6.52
N MET A 100 5.13 10.91 -6.20
CA MET A 100 4.69 10.87 -4.81
C MET A 100 4.35 9.43 -4.41
N VAL A 101 4.74 9.04 -3.20
CA VAL A 101 4.38 7.75 -2.60
C VAL A 101 3.76 8.03 -1.24
N GLY A 102 2.59 7.45 -0.95
CA GLY A 102 1.85 7.72 0.27
C GLY A 102 1.40 6.47 1.01
N ALA A 103 1.36 6.59 2.34
CA ALA A 103 0.71 5.65 3.26
C ALA A 103 0.26 6.44 4.49
N HIS A 104 -0.91 6.15 5.04
CA HIS A 104 -1.33 6.80 6.29
C HIS A 104 -0.65 6.16 7.50
N TYR A 105 -0.40 6.96 8.54
CA TYR A 105 0.28 6.52 9.76
C TYR A 105 -0.61 6.53 11.00
N ASP A 106 -1.77 7.19 10.92
CA ASP A 106 -2.80 7.05 11.93
C ASP A 106 -3.38 5.63 11.96
N GLY A 107 -4.22 5.38 12.96
CA GLY A 107 -5.00 4.17 13.09
C GLY A 107 -6.23 4.46 13.95
N LEU A 108 -7.00 3.44 14.27
CA LEU A 108 -8.31 3.63 14.93
C LEU A 108 -8.24 3.93 16.44
N GLY A 109 -7.06 3.86 17.06
CA GLY A 109 -6.94 4.01 18.51
C GLY A 109 -7.56 2.84 19.27
N GLU A 110 -8.68 3.09 19.96
CA GLU A 110 -9.43 2.09 20.71
C GLU A 110 -10.68 1.63 19.94
N CYS A 111 -10.66 0.43 19.36
CA CYS A 111 -11.80 -0.14 18.64
C CYS A 111 -12.19 -1.56 19.11
N GLY A 112 -11.42 -2.14 20.03
CA GLY A 112 -11.56 -3.52 20.48
C GLY A 112 -12.47 -3.74 21.71
N ASP A 113 -12.45 -4.97 22.24
CA ASP A 113 -13.19 -5.33 23.44
C ASP A 113 -12.38 -4.94 24.70
N PRO A 114 -12.91 -4.10 25.61
CA PRO A 114 -12.18 -3.60 26.78
C PRO A 114 -11.76 -4.69 27.79
N TYR A 115 -12.25 -5.92 27.66
CA TYR A 115 -11.93 -7.05 28.52
C TYR A 115 -10.96 -8.05 27.87
N ILE A 116 -10.68 -7.94 26.58
CA ILE A 116 -9.80 -8.84 25.83
C ILE A 116 -8.60 -8.05 25.32
N ASP A 117 -8.87 -7.12 24.40
CA ASP A 117 -7.91 -6.22 23.81
C ASP A 117 -8.67 -5.00 23.27
N LEU A 118 -8.35 -3.83 23.79
CA LEU A 118 -9.04 -2.58 23.48
C LEU A 118 -8.38 -1.85 22.31
N VAL A 119 -7.07 -2.03 22.15
CA VAL A 119 -6.26 -1.22 21.24
C VAL A 119 -6.32 -1.85 19.86
N CYS A 120 -6.52 -1.02 18.84
CA CYS A 120 -6.47 -1.42 17.45
C CYS A 120 -5.13 -0.99 16.89
N ASN A 121 -4.16 -1.88 17.03
CA ASN A 121 -2.76 -1.61 16.70
C ASN A 121 -2.50 -1.43 15.21
N GLY A 122 -3.38 -1.87 14.31
CA GLY A 122 -3.28 -1.53 12.89
C GLY A 122 -1.93 -1.92 12.28
N ALA A 123 -1.55 -3.19 12.43
CA ALA A 123 -0.28 -3.69 11.91
C ALA A 123 -0.27 -3.69 10.38
N THR A 124 -1.25 -4.31 9.74
CA THR A 124 -1.42 -4.23 8.29
C THR A 124 -2.10 -2.94 7.85
N ASP A 125 -2.82 -2.29 8.77
CA ASP A 125 -3.58 -1.06 8.57
C ASP A 125 -3.13 0.10 9.49
N ASN A 126 -2.10 0.88 9.14
CA ASN A 126 -1.25 0.73 7.97
C ASN A 126 0.24 0.89 8.35
N ALA A 127 0.62 0.30 9.48
CA ALA A 127 2.02 0.29 9.92
C ALA A 127 2.95 -0.38 8.89
N THR A 128 2.47 -1.37 8.14
CA THR A 128 3.20 -2.00 7.04
C THR A 128 3.45 -1.05 5.86
N GLY A 129 2.47 -0.26 5.43
CA GLY A 129 2.65 0.74 4.38
C GLY A 129 3.66 1.82 4.79
N VAL A 130 3.55 2.33 6.02
CA VAL A 130 4.55 3.25 6.60
C VAL A 130 5.94 2.62 6.59
N ALA A 131 6.07 1.36 7.00
CA ALA A 131 7.36 0.66 6.98
C ALA A 131 7.94 0.52 5.56
N LEU A 132 7.12 0.33 4.53
CA LEU A 132 7.58 0.33 3.14
C LEU A 132 8.12 1.69 2.72
N LEU A 133 7.42 2.78 3.03
CA LEU A 133 7.90 4.14 2.77
C LEU A 133 9.22 4.43 3.52
N LEU A 134 9.38 3.94 4.74
CA LEU A 134 10.63 4.07 5.50
C LEU A 134 11.79 3.29 4.87
N ASP A 135 11.55 2.10 4.29
CA ASP A 135 12.56 1.35 3.53
C ASP A 135 12.93 2.07 2.22
N LEU A 136 11.92 2.59 1.50
CA LEU A 136 12.10 3.44 0.31
C LEU A 136 12.95 4.66 0.64
N ALA A 137 12.72 5.33 1.79
CA ALA A 137 13.54 6.46 2.24
C ALA A 137 15.03 6.11 2.35
N GLU A 138 15.35 4.91 2.84
CA GLU A 138 16.74 4.42 2.90
C GLU A 138 17.30 4.14 1.51
N ARG A 139 16.53 3.51 0.62
CA ARG A 139 16.95 3.22 -0.77
C ARG A 139 17.18 4.50 -1.57
N LEU A 140 16.27 5.47 -1.49
CA LEU A 140 16.34 6.75 -2.20
C LEU A 140 17.51 7.62 -1.73
N ALA A 141 17.85 7.57 -0.44
CA ALA A 141 19.02 8.28 0.08
C ALA A 141 20.35 7.65 -0.39
N GLN A 142 20.37 6.33 -0.56
CA GLN A 142 21.56 5.60 -1.03
C GLN A 142 21.77 5.72 -2.54
N ASP A 143 20.68 5.71 -3.30
CA ASP A 143 20.68 5.80 -4.76
C ASP A 143 19.66 6.86 -5.23
N PRO A 144 20.03 8.14 -5.25
CA PRO A 144 19.10 9.22 -5.59
C PRO A 144 18.56 9.12 -7.03
N PRO A 145 17.23 9.17 -7.23
CA PRO A 145 16.62 9.06 -8.55
C PRO A 145 16.84 10.29 -9.44
N LYS A 146 16.46 10.21 -10.72
CA LYS A 146 16.53 11.36 -11.64
C LYS A 146 15.45 12.41 -11.38
N ARG A 147 14.20 11.98 -11.18
CA ARG A 147 13.09 12.82 -10.71
C ARG A 147 13.08 12.86 -9.19
N SER A 148 12.51 13.91 -8.62
CA SER A 148 12.29 13.96 -7.17
C SER A 148 11.28 12.91 -6.75
N VAL A 149 11.43 12.38 -5.53
CA VAL A 149 10.43 11.52 -4.89
C VAL A 149 9.97 12.18 -3.60
N LEU A 150 8.66 12.31 -3.44
CA LEU A 150 8.04 12.81 -2.21
C LEU A 150 7.37 11.65 -1.49
N LEU A 151 7.87 11.31 -0.31
CA LEU A 151 7.20 10.37 0.59
C LEU A 151 6.25 11.15 1.49
N ALA A 152 4.98 10.78 1.47
CA ALA A 152 3.93 11.38 2.26
C ALA A 152 3.37 10.37 3.26
N PHE A 153 3.38 10.75 4.53
CA PHE A 153 2.74 9.97 5.60
C PHE A 153 1.49 10.75 6.02
N TRP A 154 0.33 10.21 5.66
CA TRP A 154 -0.96 10.86 5.90
C TRP A 154 -1.42 10.63 7.33
N ASP A 155 -2.08 11.64 7.90
CA ASP A 155 -2.71 11.55 9.22
C ASP A 155 -4.22 11.67 9.03
N ALA A 156 -5.01 11.14 9.95
CA ALA A 156 -6.47 11.16 9.92
C ALA A 156 -7.07 10.60 8.61
N GLU A 157 -6.52 9.51 8.07
CA GLU A 157 -7.12 8.75 6.98
C GLU A 157 -8.42 8.07 7.45
N GLU A 158 -8.35 7.48 8.65
CA GLU A 158 -9.46 6.73 9.27
C GLU A 158 -10.65 7.64 9.66
N ASP A 159 -10.37 8.93 9.77
CA ASP A 159 -11.34 10.01 10.00
C ASP A 159 -11.91 10.61 8.68
N GLY A 160 -11.70 9.93 7.56
CA GLY A 160 -12.25 10.30 6.25
C GLY A 160 -11.25 11.01 5.34
N LEU A 161 -10.04 10.47 5.20
CA LEU A 161 -8.99 10.92 4.28
C LEU A 161 -8.50 12.35 4.54
N ALA A 162 -8.66 12.85 5.78
CA ALA A 162 -8.55 14.28 6.07
C ALA A 162 -7.15 14.84 5.76
N GLY A 163 -6.10 14.05 5.97
CA GLY A 163 -4.72 14.44 5.65
C GLY A 163 -4.46 14.60 4.15
N SER A 164 -4.83 13.60 3.34
CA SER A 164 -4.62 13.63 1.88
C SER A 164 -5.53 14.66 1.19
N GLU A 165 -6.78 14.79 1.62
CA GLU A 165 -7.70 15.85 1.17
C GLU A 165 -7.14 17.25 1.48
N TYR A 166 -6.62 17.45 2.69
CA TYR A 166 -5.99 18.72 3.03
C TYR A 166 -4.77 19.02 2.15
N TYR A 167 -3.98 18.00 1.81
CA TYR A 167 -2.82 18.17 0.93
C TYR A 167 -3.22 18.63 -0.46
N VAL A 168 -4.20 18.00 -1.10
CA VAL A 168 -4.59 18.35 -2.48
C VAL A 168 -5.19 19.76 -2.55
N ASP A 169 -5.84 20.22 -1.48
CA ASP A 169 -6.31 21.61 -1.34
C ASP A 169 -5.18 22.62 -1.04
N HIS A 170 -4.11 22.18 -0.36
CA HIS A 170 -3.00 23.03 0.09
C HIS A 170 -1.63 22.44 -0.28
N PRO A 171 -1.36 22.19 -1.57
CA PRO A 171 -0.21 21.39 -1.99
C PRO A 171 1.10 22.10 -1.67
N VAL A 172 1.99 21.39 -0.97
CA VAL A 172 3.38 21.85 -0.73
C VAL A 172 4.22 21.70 -2.00
N VAL A 173 4.00 20.61 -2.74
CA VAL A 173 4.44 20.44 -4.13
C VAL A 173 3.18 20.57 -5.00
N PRO A 174 3.11 21.52 -5.95
CA PRO A 174 1.94 21.69 -6.81
C PRO A 174 1.53 20.37 -7.49
N LEU A 175 0.23 20.08 -7.55
CA LEU A 175 -0.28 18.84 -8.17
C LEU A 175 0.15 18.71 -9.64
N SER A 176 0.34 19.83 -10.35
CA SER A 176 0.85 19.86 -11.73
C SER A 176 2.31 19.41 -11.89
N GLU A 177 3.07 19.33 -10.80
CA GLU A 177 4.45 18.82 -10.77
C GLU A 177 4.48 17.31 -10.45
N LEU A 178 3.35 16.72 -10.03
CA LEU A 178 3.25 15.30 -9.75
C LEU A 178 3.19 14.51 -11.06
N VAL A 179 4.14 13.58 -11.21
CA VAL A 179 4.21 12.62 -12.31
C VAL A 179 3.18 11.52 -12.12
N ALA A 180 3.05 11.05 -10.87
CA ALA A 180 2.04 10.10 -10.42
C ALA A 180 2.01 10.07 -8.88
N TYR A 181 0.93 9.52 -8.34
CA TYR A 181 0.78 9.14 -6.95
C TYR A 181 0.74 7.62 -6.79
N VAL A 182 1.56 7.08 -5.89
CA VAL A 182 1.61 5.65 -5.56
C VAL A 182 1.12 5.48 -4.12
N ASN A 183 -0.08 4.95 -3.95
CA ASN A 183 -0.68 4.72 -2.64
C ASN A 183 -0.36 3.30 -2.16
N VAL A 184 -0.02 3.14 -0.88
CA VAL A 184 0.23 1.85 -0.24
C VAL A 184 -0.60 1.76 1.03
N ASP A 185 -1.51 0.80 1.06
CA ASP A 185 -2.37 0.57 2.22
C ASP A 185 -2.91 -0.87 2.24
N LEU A 186 -3.02 -1.45 3.44
CA LEU A 186 -3.34 -2.85 3.70
C LEU A 186 -2.39 -3.84 3.00
N VAL A 187 -1.08 -3.71 3.23
CA VAL A 187 -0.08 -4.64 2.68
C VAL A 187 0.48 -5.60 3.73
N GLY A 188 0.82 -6.81 3.31
CA GLY A 188 1.35 -7.85 4.18
C GLY A 188 0.28 -8.68 4.89
N SER A 189 -1.00 -8.52 4.54
CA SER A 189 -2.10 -9.32 5.08
C SER A 189 -2.42 -10.49 4.16
N ASN A 190 -3.01 -11.58 4.68
CA ASN A 190 -3.49 -12.69 3.87
C ASN A 190 -5.01 -12.78 3.96
N LEU A 191 -5.69 -12.73 2.80
CA LEU A 191 -7.15 -12.83 2.73
C LEU A 191 -7.66 -14.22 3.10
N LEU A 192 -6.98 -15.25 2.61
CA LEU A 192 -7.26 -16.67 2.79
C LEU A 192 -5.95 -17.46 2.68
N PRO A 193 -5.86 -18.70 3.22
CA PRO A 193 -4.69 -19.56 3.06
C PRO A 193 -4.21 -19.74 1.60
N THR A 194 -5.12 -19.99 0.67
CA THR A 194 -4.84 -20.14 -0.78
C THR A 194 -4.51 -18.83 -1.46
N LEU A 195 -4.86 -17.70 -0.86
CA LEU A 195 -4.61 -16.35 -1.38
C LEU A 195 -3.41 -15.66 -0.70
N ALA A 196 -2.61 -16.36 0.11
CA ALA A 196 -1.49 -15.77 0.85
C ALA A 196 -0.42 -15.08 -0.04
N ASN A 197 -0.34 -15.41 -1.32
CA ASN A 197 0.58 -14.76 -2.28
C ASN A 197 -0.13 -13.76 -3.22
N THR A 198 -1.40 -13.43 -2.99
CA THR A 198 -2.21 -12.53 -3.81
C THR A 198 -2.11 -11.10 -3.32
N SER A 199 -1.98 -10.14 -4.22
CA SER A 199 -2.05 -8.70 -3.93
C SER A 199 -2.71 -7.97 -5.11
N PHE A 200 -3.02 -6.69 -4.94
CA PHE A 200 -3.73 -5.90 -5.94
C PHE A 200 -2.98 -4.61 -6.26
N ALA A 201 -3.03 -4.22 -7.54
CA ALA A 201 -2.61 -2.91 -8.01
C ALA A 201 -3.79 -2.27 -8.73
N VAL A 202 -4.40 -1.26 -8.10
CA VAL A 202 -5.67 -0.69 -8.53
C VAL A 202 -5.43 0.67 -9.20
N GLY A 203 -6.05 0.89 -10.36
CA GLY A 203 -6.17 2.21 -10.95
C GLY A 203 -5.01 2.66 -11.85
N ALA A 204 -4.05 1.80 -12.16
CA ALA A 204 -2.88 2.14 -12.98
C ALA A 204 -3.28 2.67 -14.39
N GLU A 205 -4.45 2.29 -14.90
CA GLU A 205 -4.99 2.81 -16.17
C GLU A 205 -5.25 4.32 -16.13
N SER A 206 -5.39 4.90 -14.93
CA SER A 206 -5.51 6.36 -14.74
C SER A 206 -4.31 7.13 -15.28
N GLY A 207 -3.12 6.52 -15.37
CA GLY A 207 -1.93 7.14 -15.97
C GLY A 207 -1.68 6.77 -17.43
N GLY A 208 -2.63 6.07 -18.05
CA GLY A 208 -2.49 5.53 -19.40
C GLY A 208 -1.39 4.46 -19.51
N PRO A 209 -0.94 4.15 -20.74
CA PRO A 209 0.04 3.08 -20.98
C PRO A 209 1.34 3.23 -20.18
N ALA A 210 1.78 4.46 -19.91
CA ALA A 210 3.03 4.69 -19.18
C ALA A 210 2.97 4.16 -17.73
N LEU A 211 1.86 4.39 -17.02
CA LEU A 211 1.70 3.89 -15.66
C LEU A 211 1.37 2.38 -15.65
N VAL A 212 0.51 1.94 -16.58
CA VAL A 212 0.19 0.50 -16.75
C VAL A 212 1.45 -0.32 -17.02
N ASP A 213 2.31 0.11 -17.94
CA ASP A 213 3.54 -0.60 -18.28
C ASP A 213 4.53 -0.60 -17.10
N ALA A 214 4.67 0.54 -16.39
CA ALA A 214 5.53 0.64 -15.21
C ALA A 214 5.10 -0.32 -14.09
N VAL A 215 3.79 -0.42 -13.84
CA VAL A 215 3.22 -1.35 -12.84
C VAL A 215 3.35 -2.79 -13.33
N HIS A 216 3.04 -3.06 -14.61
CA HIS A 216 3.15 -4.38 -15.22
C HIS A 216 4.58 -4.94 -15.16
N ASP A 217 5.58 -4.15 -15.53
CA ASP A 217 6.99 -4.56 -15.52
C ASP A 217 7.49 -4.80 -14.09
N ALA A 218 7.06 -3.98 -13.12
CA ALA A 218 7.38 -4.19 -11.71
C ALA A 218 6.82 -5.52 -11.18
N ILE A 219 5.55 -5.82 -11.51
CA ILE A 219 4.87 -7.08 -11.18
C ILE A 219 5.55 -8.27 -11.87
N GLY A 220 5.90 -8.15 -13.15
CA GLY A 220 6.52 -9.23 -13.93
C GLY A 220 7.89 -9.69 -13.40
N ALA A 221 8.52 -8.89 -12.54
CA ALA A 221 9.80 -9.20 -11.93
C ALA A 221 9.69 -9.79 -10.50
N THR A 222 8.48 -10.04 -9.98
CA THR A 222 8.24 -10.70 -8.69
C THR A 222 7.57 -12.07 -8.86
N SER A 223 7.56 -12.86 -7.79
CA SER A 223 6.76 -14.09 -7.70
C SER A 223 5.42 -13.89 -6.98
N LEU A 224 5.11 -12.64 -6.60
CA LEU A 224 3.82 -12.27 -6.03
C LEU A 224 2.74 -12.29 -7.13
N ASP A 225 1.56 -12.82 -6.80
CA ASP A 225 0.42 -12.80 -7.70
C ASP A 225 -0.31 -11.45 -7.57
N VAL A 226 0.15 -10.45 -8.32
CA VAL A 226 -0.47 -9.11 -8.28
C VAL A 226 -1.50 -8.96 -9.40
N SER A 227 -2.77 -8.83 -9.03
CA SER A 227 -3.87 -8.56 -9.96
C SER A 227 -4.00 -7.05 -10.20
N GLN A 228 -3.87 -6.64 -11.46
CA GLN A 228 -4.18 -5.26 -11.84
C GLN A 228 -5.69 -5.09 -12.03
N LEU A 229 -6.29 -4.12 -11.34
CA LEU A 229 -7.72 -3.85 -11.40
C LEU A 229 -7.98 -2.39 -11.74
N SER A 230 -9.09 -2.12 -12.44
CA SER A 230 -9.55 -0.77 -12.71
C SER A 230 -9.86 0.00 -11.41
N MET A 231 -9.74 1.33 -11.45
CA MET A 231 -9.92 2.25 -10.32
C MET A 231 -11.20 2.03 -9.52
N VAL A 232 -12.29 1.61 -10.19
CA VAL A 232 -13.59 1.34 -9.55
C VAL A 232 -13.50 0.37 -8.38
N PHE A 233 -12.57 -0.59 -8.41
CA PHE A 233 -12.46 -1.65 -7.40
C PHE A 233 -11.80 -1.16 -6.10
N GLY A 234 -11.15 0.01 -6.14
CA GLY A 234 -10.58 0.71 -4.98
C GLY A 234 -11.28 2.03 -4.66
N ALA A 235 -12.33 2.40 -5.41
CA ALA A 235 -12.98 3.69 -5.26
C ALA A 235 -13.49 3.90 -3.82
N GLY A 236 -13.09 5.02 -3.22
CA GLY A 236 -13.50 5.40 -1.86
C GLY A 236 -12.82 4.61 -0.75
N ARG A 237 -11.67 3.95 -1.01
CA ARG A 237 -11.04 3.04 -0.05
C ARG A 237 -9.81 3.58 0.68
N SER A 238 -9.09 4.56 0.12
CA SER A 238 -7.86 5.09 0.74
C SER A 238 -7.48 6.45 0.13
N ASP A 239 -6.39 7.06 0.58
CA ASP A 239 -5.92 8.42 0.24
C ASP A 239 -5.77 8.69 -1.27
N HIS A 240 -5.61 7.64 -2.09
CA HIS A 240 -5.56 7.74 -3.55
C HIS A 240 -6.77 8.44 -4.18
N VAL A 241 -7.92 8.42 -3.51
CA VAL A 241 -9.15 9.08 -3.96
C VAL A 241 -8.94 10.59 -4.11
N ALA A 242 -8.33 11.24 -3.11
CA ALA A 242 -8.07 12.68 -3.14
C ALA A 242 -7.26 13.11 -4.38
N PHE A 243 -6.31 12.26 -4.81
CA PHE A 243 -5.45 12.52 -5.97
C PHE A 243 -6.15 12.26 -7.30
N VAL A 244 -6.93 11.19 -7.40
CA VAL A 244 -7.67 10.84 -8.61
C VAL A 244 -8.75 11.88 -8.91
N ASP A 245 -9.42 12.40 -7.88
CA ASP A 245 -10.42 13.47 -8.01
C ASP A 245 -9.81 14.79 -8.50
N HIS A 246 -8.49 14.95 -8.35
CA HIS A 246 -7.70 16.08 -8.85
C HIS A 246 -6.89 15.75 -10.11
N GLU A 247 -7.27 14.69 -10.84
CA GLU A 247 -6.68 14.28 -12.11
C GLU A 247 -5.17 13.97 -12.02
N VAL A 248 -4.71 13.43 -10.88
CA VAL A 248 -3.33 12.94 -10.72
C VAL A 248 -3.28 11.44 -11.08
N PRO A 249 -2.42 11.01 -12.04
CA PRO A 249 -2.20 9.59 -12.34
C PRO A 249 -1.86 8.80 -11.09
N THR A 250 -2.57 7.71 -10.83
CA THR A 250 -2.50 7.03 -9.52
C THR A 250 -2.50 5.53 -9.65
N VAL A 251 -1.74 4.84 -8.79
CA VAL A 251 -1.88 3.40 -8.55
C VAL A 251 -1.94 3.15 -7.05
N TYR A 252 -2.86 2.28 -6.63
CA TYR A 252 -3.06 1.87 -5.25
C TYR A 252 -2.69 0.40 -5.06
N PHE A 253 -1.70 0.13 -4.21
CA PHE A 253 -1.30 -1.22 -3.83
C PHE A 253 -1.96 -1.62 -2.51
N SER A 254 -2.64 -2.77 -2.52
CA SER A 254 -3.39 -3.30 -1.38
C SER A 254 -3.58 -4.80 -1.45
N ASP A 255 -3.77 -5.45 -0.30
CA ASP A 255 -4.21 -6.84 -0.20
C ASP A 255 -5.73 -6.98 -0.04
N SER A 256 -6.49 -5.87 -0.06
CA SER A 256 -7.92 -5.81 0.25
C SER A 256 -8.23 -6.07 1.73
N THR A 257 -9.48 -5.84 2.12
CA THR A 257 -9.96 -6.04 3.50
C THR A 257 -10.24 -7.52 3.79
N GLY A 258 -9.65 -8.05 4.86
CA GLY A 258 -9.91 -9.40 5.40
C GLY A 258 -10.44 -9.35 6.83
N GLY A 259 -10.56 -10.51 7.48
CA GLY A 259 -11.16 -10.62 8.82
C GLY A 259 -10.45 -9.85 9.95
N CYS A 260 -9.22 -9.37 9.73
CA CYS A 260 -8.47 -8.53 10.67
C CYS A 260 -8.65 -7.03 10.43
N TYR A 261 -9.24 -6.61 9.31
CA TYR A 261 -9.42 -5.19 8.98
C TYR A 261 -10.25 -4.48 10.04
N HIS A 262 -9.76 -3.34 10.55
CA HIS A 262 -10.39 -2.54 11.61
C HIS A 262 -10.69 -3.33 12.90
N MET A 263 -9.81 -4.25 13.27
CA MET A 263 -9.95 -5.07 14.49
C MET A 263 -8.71 -4.96 15.38
N ALA A 264 -8.90 -5.14 16.69
CA ALA A 264 -7.80 -5.32 17.64
C ALA A 264 -6.92 -6.54 17.32
N GLY A 265 -7.41 -7.47 16.48
CA GLY A 265 -6.62 -8.60 16.01
C GLY A 265 -5.60 -8.24 14.93
N ASP A 266 -5.61 -7.04 14.33
CA ASP A 266 -4.60 -6.60 13.36
C ASP A 266 -3.26 -6.28 14.04
N GLU A 267 -2.57 -7.35 14.38
CA GLU A 267 -1.38 -7.37 15.21
C GLU A 267 -0.11 -7.67 14.43
N TYR A 268 1.06 -7.37 15.00
CA TYR A 268 2.35 -7.70 14.38
C TYR A 268 2.44 -9.16 13.88
N GLY A 269 1.78 -10.09 14.57
CA GLY A 269 1.73 -11.51 14.22
C GLY A 269 0.87 -11.86 13.00
N THR A 270 -0.01 -10.97 12.53
CA THR A 270 -0.83 -11.19 11.32
C THR A 270 -0.08 -10.87 10.04
N VAL A 271 1.06 -10.18 10.14
CA VAL A 271 1.84 -9.72 9.00
C VAL A 271 2.66 -10.85 8.38
N ASP A 272 2.42 -11.14 7.11
CA ASP A 272 3.28 -11.99 6.30
C ASP A 272 4.48 -11.18 5.76
N PHE A 273 5.58 -11.20 6.52
CA PHE A 273 6.80 -10.49 6.12
C PHE A 273 7.45 -11.03 4.83
N THR A 274 7.19 -12.29 4.46
CA THR A 274 7.72 -12.84 3.20
C THR A 274 6.99 -12.22 2.01
N LYS A 275 5.66 -12.07 2.13
CA LYS A 275 4.84 -11.34 1.17
C LYS A 275 5.18 -9.85 1.14
N LEU A 276 5.29 -9.22 2.31
CA LEU A 276 5.54 -7.78 2.45
C LEU A 276 6.84 -7.32 1.79
N VAL A 277 7.91 -8.13 1.89
CA VAL A 277 9.17 -7.83 1.18
C VAL A 277 8.99 -7.84 -0.33
N LYS A 278 8.19 -8.77 -0.88
CA LYS A 278 7.89 -8.79 -2.33
C LYS A 278 7.06 -7.58 -2.74
N GLN A 279 6.10 -7.17 -1.91
CA GLN A 279 5.29 -5.98 -2.15
C GLN A 279 6.16 -4.72 -2.16
N ASN A 280 7.07 -4.59 -1.20
CA ASN A 280 8.05 -3.51 -1.16
C ASN A 280 8.90 -3.44 -2.44
N ASP A 281 9.38 -4.58 -2.93
CA ASP A 281 10.15 -4.62 -4.17
C ASP A 281 9.31 -4.26 -5.41
N VAL A 282 8.01 -4.56 -5.42
CA VAL A 282 7.09 -4.09 -6.48
C VAL A 282 6.92 -2.58 -6.41
N VAL A 283 6.61 -2.03 -5.23
CA VAL A 283 6.44 -0.58 -5.03
C VAL A 283 7.72 0.17 -5.41
N ASP A 284 8.88 -0.26 -4.91
CA ASP A 284 10.19 0.33 -5.25
C ASP A 284 10.44 0.31 -6.75
N ARG A 285 10.19 -0.81 -7.44
CA ARG A 285 10.34 -0.87 -8.90
C ARG A 285 9.38 0.02 -9.65
N THR A 286 8.13 0.12 -9.23
CA THR A 286 7.16 1.05 -9.83
C THR A 286 7.63 2.50 -9.65
N VAL A 287 8.05 2.87 -8.43
CA VAL A 287 8.57 4.21 -8.14
C VAL A 287 9.83 4.50 -8.97
N ARG A 288 10.76 3.55 -9.08
CA ARG A 288 11.98 3.68 -9.90
C ARG A 288 11.68 3.79 -11.38
N ALA A 289 10.75 2.99 -11.90
CA ALA A 289 10.31 3.09 -13.29
C ALA A 289 9.76 4.49 -13.59
N LEU A 290 8.99 5.06 -12.66
CA LEU A 290 8.47 6.42 -12.77
C LEU A 290 9.53 7.50 -12.53
N ALA A 291 10.52 7.27 -11.67
CA ALA A 291 11.47 8.30 -11.24
C ALA A 291 12.75 8.38 -12.08
N ASP A 292 13.21 7.27 -12.67
CA ASP A 292 14.52 7.21 -13.33
C ASP A 292 14.45 7.22 -14.87
N ASP A 293 13.51 6.53 -15.49
CA ASP A 293 13.52 6.33 -16.96
C ASP A 293 12.12 6.37 -17.61
N GLY A 294 11.08 6.71 -16.85
CA GLY A 294 9.68 6.59 -17.29
C GLY A 294 9.20 7.73 -18.20
N VAL A 295 8.41 7.37 -19.21
CA VAL A 295 7.50 8.33 -19.86
C VAL A 295 6.57 8.90 -18.78
N THR A 296 6.43 10.23 -18.72
CA THR A 296 5.52 10.88 -17.76
C THR A 296 4.09 10.40 -18.02
N PRO A 297 3.41 9.77 -17.05
CA PRO A 297 2.00 9.43 -17.16
C PRO A 297 1.15 10.65 -17.45
N THR A 298 0.02 10.44 -18.11
CA THR A 298 -0.97 11.49 -18.35
C THR A 298 -2.30 10.96 -17.86
N PHE A 299 -3.00 11.78 -17.07
CA PHE A 299 -4.26 11.35 -16.48
C PHE A 299 -5.29 10.98 -17.55
N GLN A 300 -5.99 9.88 -17.31
CA GLN A 300 -7.10 9.38 -18.10
C GLN A 300 -8.22 8.99 -17.15
N THR A 301 -9.44 9.35 -17.51
CA THR A 301 -10.61 8.81 -16.81
C THR A 301 -10.65 7.30 -17.05
N GLY A 302 -10.56 6.53 -15.96
CA GLY A 302 -10.57 5.07 -16.00
C GLY A 302 -11.87 4.51 -16.58
N ALA A 303 -11.80 3.26 -17.04
CA ALA A 303 -13.00 2.50 -17.37
C ALA A 303 -13.80 2.21 -16.10
N VAL A 304 -15.12 1.96 -16.22
CA VAL A 304 -15.93 1.52 -15.08
C VAL A 304 -15.44 0.14 -14.64
N ALA A 305 -15.66 -0.90 -15.44
CA ALA A 305 -15.02 -2.20 -15.26
C ALA A 305 -14.71 -2.79 -16.63
N THR A 306 -13.70 -3.65 -16.72
CA THR A 306 -13.23 -4.22 -17.98
C THR A 306 -13.32 -5.74 -17.96
N TYR A 307 -13.25 -6.33 -19.15
CA TYR A 307 -13.15 -7.78 -19.28
C TYR A 307 -11.85 -8.32 -18.66
N ASP A 308 -10.77 -7.52 -18.58
CA ASP A 308 -9.53 -7.95 -17.92
C ASP A 308 -9.69 -7.99 -16.40
N ASP A 309 -10.47 -7.07 -15.82
CA ASP A 309 -10.84 -7.13 -14.40
C ASP A 309 -11.60 -8.42 -14.08
N LEU A 310 -12.52 -8.83 -14.96
CA LEU A 310 -13.23 -10.09 -14.82
C LEU A 310 -12.28 -11.29 -14.80
N LEU A 311 -11.30 -11.34 -15.71
CA LEU A 311 -10.34 -12.44 -15.74
C LEU A 311 -9.47 -12.48 -14.47
N ASN A 312 -9.04 -11.30 -14.00
CA ASN A 312 -8.22 -11.18 -12.80
C ASN A 312 -8.98 -11.60 -11.54
N LEU A 313 -10.21 -11.10 -11.36
CA LEU A 313 -11.03 -11.45 -10.20
C LEU A 313 -11.51 -12.90 -10.23
N LEU A 314 -11.88 -13.42 -11.41
CA LEU A 314 -12.24 -14.84 -11.53
C LEU A 314 -11.07 -15.74 -11.15
N THR A 315 -9.84 -15.38 -11.52
CA THR A 315 -8.64 -16.13 -11.09
C THR A 315 -8.48 -16.15 -9.57
N VAL A 316 -8.75 -15.03 -8.89
CA VAL A 316 -8.72 -14.96 -7.42
C VAL A 316 -9.81 -15.86 -6.81
N VAL A 317 -11.04 -15.80 -7.32
CA VAL A 317 -12.16 -16.62 -6.84
C VAL A 317 -11.88 -18.12 -7.08
N GLU A 318 -11.36 -18.50 -8.26
CA GLU A 318 -10.99 -19.88 -8.57
C GLU A 318 -9.91 -20.42 -7.62
N ARG A 319 -8.91 -19.60 -7.27
CA ARG A 319 -7.86 -19.99 -6.30
C ARG A 319 -8.40 -20.19 -4.89
N SER A 320 -9.44 -19.43 -4.51
CA SER A 320 -10.07 -19.51 -3.19
C SER A 320 -10.97 -20.74 -2.99
N GLU A 321 -11.19 -21.58 -4.00
CA GLU A 321 -12.15 -22.69 -3.95
C GLU A 321 -11.86 -23.67 -2.81
N ASP A 322 -10.59 -24.01 -2.58
CA ASP A 322 -10.20 -24.93 -1.51
C ASP A 322 -10.50 -24.35 -0.10
N ASP A 323 -10.64 -23.03 0.01
CA ASP A 323 -10.94 -22.31 1.25
C ASP A 323 -12.43 -22.01 1.44
N LEU A 324 -13.32 -22.41 0.52
CA LEU A 324 -14.77 -22.19 0.67
C LEU A 324 -15.34 -22.69 2.00
N HIS A 325 -14.74 -23.74 2.55
CA HIS A 325 -15.14 -24.33 3.83
C HIS A 325 -14.97 -23.38 5.04
N LEU A 326 -14.20 -22.30 4.91
CA LEU A 326 -14.04 -21.26 5.93
C LEU A 326 -15.25 -20.33 6.02
N PHE A 327 -16.02 -20.21 4.94
CA PHE A 327 -17.18 -19.33 4.85
C PHE A 327 -18.45 -20.02 5.39
N PRO A 328 -19.44 -19.27 5.90
CA PRO A 328 -20.74 -19.84 6.26
C PRO A 328 -21.50 -20.37 5.01
N PRO A 329 -22.45 -21.31 5.18
CA PRO A 329 -23.06 -22.02 4.05
C PRO A 329 -23.79 -21.15 3.01
N ASP A 330 -24.36 -20.03 3.44
CA ASP A 330 -24.97 -19.03 2.57
C ASP A 330 -23.92 -18.31 1.71
N ALA A 331 -22.84 -17.83 2.33
CA ALA A 331 -21.71 -17.25 1.60
C ALA A 331 -21.07 -18.24 0.60
N GLN A 332 -20.94 -19.52 0.98
CA GLN A 332 -20.45 -20.56 0.05
C GLN A 332 -21.34 -20.69 -1.19
N ALA A 333 -22.66 -20.67 -1.02
CA ALA A 333 -23.60 -20.77 -2.12
C ALA A 333 -23.52 -19.55 -3.03
N ASP A 334 -23.45 -18.36 -2.45
CA ASP A 334 -23.35 -17.09 -3.18
C ASP A 334 -22.04 -16.98 -3.96
N ILE A 335 -20.89 -17.30 -3.34
CA ILE A 335 -19.59 -17.31 -4.01
C ILE A 335 -19.58 -18.32 -5.17
N THR A 336 -20.15 -19.51 -4.95
CA THR A 336 -20.26 -20.53 -6.01
C THR A 336 -21.13 -20.07 -7.17
N GLN A 337 -22.25 -19.42 -6.88
CA GLN A 337 -23.14 -18.87 -7.89
C GLN A 337 -22.48 -17.72 -8.66
N ALA A 338 -21.85 -16.78 -7.96
CA ALA A 338 -21.13 -15.66 -8.55
C ALA A 338 -20.02 -16.16 -9.48
N ARG A 339 -19.21 -17.14 -9.03
CA ARG A 339 -18.20 -17.79 -9.89
C ARG A 339 -18.80 -18.33 -11.18
N ALA A 340 -19.89 -19.10 -11.11
CA ALA A 340 -20.52 -19.67 -12.30
C ALA A 340 -21.03 -18.59 -13.27
N GLN A 341 -21.49 -17.45 -12.75
CA GLN A 341 -21.87 -16.29 -13.58
C GLN A 341 -20.65 -15.66 -14.27
N LEU A 342 -19.56 -15.46 -13.52
CA LEU A 342 -18.31 -14.91 -14.08
C LEU A 342 -17.67 -15.85 -15.12
N GLU A 343 -17.72 -17.17 -14.89
CA GLU A 343 -17.29 -18.17 -15.87
C GLU A 343 -18.12 -18.11 -17.15
N GLN A 344 -19.44 -17.95 -17.03
CA GLN A 344 -20.31 -17.80 -18.20
C GLN A 344 -19.96 -16.53 -19.00
N ILE A 345 -19.74 -15.39 -18.32
CA ILE A 345 -19.34 -14.14 -18.97
C ILE A 345 -17.97 -14.28 -19.67
N ARG A 346 -17.01 -14.97 -19.04
CA ARG A 346 -15.72 -15.30 -19.67
C ARG A 346 -15.92 -16.13 -20.93
N ASP A 347 -16.79 -17.14 -20.88
CA ASP A 347 -17.00 -18.08 -21.97
C ASP A 347 -17.75 -17.43 -23.15
N ASP A 348 -18.62 -16.45 -22.89
CA ASP A 348 -19.26 -15.60 -23.90
C ASP A 348 -18.25 -14.67 -24.62
N GLY A 349 -17.17 -14.32 -23.92
CA GLY A 349 -15.96 -13.71 -24.45
C GLY A 349 -16.01 -12.18 -24.51
N ARG A 350 -14.82 -11.57 -24.65
CA ARG A 350 -14.61 -10.11 -24.61
C ARG A 350 -15.55 -9.29 -25.49
N ALA A 351 -15.93 -9.80 -26.66
CA ALA A 351 -16.79 -9.08 -27.60
C ALA A 351 -18.25 -8.98 -27.12
N ALA A 352 -18.67 -9.87 -26.21
CA ALA A 352 -20.01 -9.87 -25.62
C ALA A 352 -20.09 -9.08 -24.31
N PHE A 353 -18.95 -8.81 -23.66
CA PHE A 353 -18.89 -8.12 -22.36
C PHE A 353 -19.56 -6.74 -22.42
N GLY A 354 -20.62 -6.58 -21.64
CA GLY A 354 -21.47 -5.38 -21.63
C GLY A 354 -21.78 -4.84 -20.24
N GLU A 355 -22.72 -3.91 -20.17
CA GLU A 355 -23.11 -3.20 -18.95
C GLU A 355 -23.65 -4.12 -17.85
N ASP A 356 -24.50 -5.08 -18.21
CA ASP A 356 -25.04 -6.07 -17.26
C ASP A 356 -23.91 -6.95 -16.67
N ASP A 357 -22.89 -7.26 -17.46
CA ASP A 357 -21.73 -8.04 -17.03
C ASP A 357 -20.83 -7.23 -16.09
N MET A 358 -20.62 -5.94 -16.39
CA MET A 358 -19.92 -5.02 -15.50
C MET A 358 -20.61 -4.93 -14.14
N ILE A 359 -21.94 -4.79 -14.10
CA ILE A 359 -22.72 -4.75 -12.86
C ILE A 359 -22.56 -6.07 -12.10
N THR A 360 -22.69 -7.20 -12.80
CA THR A 360 -22.53 -8.53 -12.19
C THR A 360 -21.14 -8.70 -11.57
N LEU A 361 -20.09 -8.26 -12.27
CA LEU A 361 -18.72 -8.30 -11.76
C LEU A 361 -18.54 -7.44 -10.50
N LEU A 362 -19.01 -6.19 -10.53
CA LEU A 362 -18.88 -5.26 -9.41
C LEU A 362 -19.61 -5.76 -8.16
N VAL A 363 -20.84 -6.24 -8.31
CA VAL A 363 -21.62 -6.79 -7.21
C VAL A 363 -20.97 -8.06 -6.66
N SER A 364 -20.44 -8.92 -7.53
CA SER A 364 -19.74 -10.13 -7.12
C SER A 364 -18.47 -9.82 -6.32
N ALA A 365 -17.69 -8.85 -6.78
CA ALA A 365 -16.48 -8.41 -6.09
C ALA A 365 -16.81 -7.81 -4.71
N LEU A 366 -17.83 -6.94 -4.64
CA LEU A 366 -18.28 -6.34 -3.38
C LEU A 366 -18.69 -7.40 -2.36
N HIS A 367 -19.57 -8.33 -2.75
CA HIS A 367 -20.01 -9.41 -1.86
C HIS A 367 -18.86 -10.31 -1.42
N PHE A 368 -17.91 -10.61 -2.31
CA PHE A 368 -16.76 -11.43 -1.94
C PHE A 368 -15.89 -10.74 -0.88
N VAL A 369 -15.64 -9.43 -1.02
CA VAL A 369 -14.94 -8.64 -0.02
C VAL A 369 -15.69 -8.58 1.31
N ASP A 370 -17.02 -8.39 1.28
CA ASP A 370 -17.86 -8.41 2.50
C ASP A 370 -17.76 -9.77 3.21
N TYR A 371 -17.73 -10.88 2.46
CA TYR A 371 -17.55 -12.21 3.02
C TYR A 371 -16.16 -12.42 3.62
N LEU A 372 -15.11 -11.90 2.98
CA LEU A 372 -13.75 -11.96 3.51
C LEU A 372 -13.61 -11.16 4.81
N ALA A 373 -14.18 -9.95 4.87
CA ALA A 373 -14.16 -9.10 6.05
C ALA A 373 -14.97 -9.69 7.23
N ALA A 374 -15.95 -10.55 6.96
CA ALA A 374 -16.75 -11.22 7.97
C ALA A 374 -16.09 -12.48 8.57
N LEU A 375 -14.96 -12.94 8.02
CA LEU A 375 -14.22 -14.08 8.57
C LEU A 375 -13.55 -13.71 9.90
N PRO A 376 -13.22 -14.70 10.75
CA PRO A 376 -12.39 -14.45 11.93
C PRO A 376 -11.03 -13.85 11.54
N CYS A 377 -10.48 -13.00 12.40
CA CYS A 377 -9.11 -12.51 12.26
C CYS A 377 -8.11 -13.64 12.58
N ASP A 378 -7.75 -14.43 11.57
CA ASP A 378 -6.81 -15.55 11.69
C ASP A 378 -5.41 -15.23 11.12
N GLY A 379 -5.26 -14.12 10.39
CA GLY A 379 -4.01 -13.67 9.74
C GLY A 379 -3.46 -14.59 8.64
N TYR A 380 -3.78 -15.89 8.66
CA TYR A 380 -3.36 -16.94 7.72
C TYR A 380 -1.86 -16.94 7.40
N VAL A 381 -1.03 -16.59 8.37
CA VAL A 381 0.44 -16.63 8.24
C VAL A 381 0.92 -18.07 8.41
N THR A 382 1.69 -18.56 7.44
CA THR A 382 2.36 -19.87 7.55
C THR A 382 3.81 -19.65 7.97
N HIS A 383 4.20 -20.19 9.12
CA HIS A 383 5.56 -20.08 9.68
C HIS A 383 6.53 -21.12 9.13
#